data_AF-A0A2T2NJS1-F1
#
_entry.id   AF-A0A2T2NJS1-F1
#
_cell.length_a   1.000
_cell.length_b   1.000
_cell.length_c   1.000
_cell.angle_alpha   90.00
_cell.angle_beta   90.00
_cell.angle_gamma   90.00
#
_symmetry.space_group_name_H-M   'P 1'
#
loop_
_entity.id
_entity.type
_entity.pdbx_description
1 polymer ?
#
loop_
_entity_poly.entity_id
_entity_poly.type
_entity_poly.pdbx_seq_one_letter_code
_entity_poly.pdbx_strand_id
1 'polypeptide(L)'
;MKQNCDLSDLRERAQRAKKAGKPAGLTEEQVKAILTPKSFESYQQVVKQWHDFAEQLLDDDDDDCRVPKTIPSIETVKIFLTWLVRTSNGYIAEKINITTLRNRLNALKRAIKLHTNYQFTKSQNEEIEHLMSKELIVEEGLSTRAHEKPVASKQVIRDIIKFAWLSDEYNYQHPRTRIQVVFALILFYFLGLRPGDITVEGLENEGLLYQDISLFRQRTDDYQGLVLRIRLRNRKGKRDNEADT
;
A
#
# COMPACT_ATOMS: atom_id res chain seq x y z
N MET A 1 -52.32 29.75 -12.31
CA MET A 1 -52.50 28.74 -11.23
C MET A 1 -51.16 28.06 -10.99
N LYS A 2 -50.48 28.33 -9.86
CA LYS A 2 -49.25 27.61 -9.48
C LYS A 2 -49.66 26.41 -8.64
N GLN A 3 -49.36 25.20 -9.11
CA GLN A 3 -49.55 23.97 -8.36
C GLN A 3 -48.76 24.05 -7.05
N ASN A 4 -49.48 23.92 -5.93
CA ASN A 4 -48.89 23.80 -4.60
C ASN A 4 -48.26 22.40 -4.53
N CYS A 5 -46.93 22.33 -4.68
CA CYS A 5 -46.18 21.09 -4.54
C CYS A 5 -46.04 20.81 -3.04
N ASP A 6 -46.61 19.70 -2.57
CA ASP A 6 -46.49 19.28 -1.18
C ASP A 6 -45.04 18.83 -0.89
N LEU A 7 -44.33 19.64 -0.11
CA LEU A 7 -42.93 19.43 0.29
C LEU A 7 -42.84 18.72 1.65
N SER A 8 -43.93 18.14 2.15
CA SER A 8 -43.99 17.39 3.42
C SER A 8 -42.96 16.27 3.49
N ASP A 9 -42.82 15.46 2.43
CA ASP A 9 -41.83 14.37 2.33
C ASP A 9 -40.38 14.87 2.41
N LEU A 10 -40.07 16.00 1.75
CA LEU A 10 -38.74 16.61 1.81
C LEU A 10 -38.44 17.21 3.19
N ARG A 11 -39.45 17.75 3.88
CA ARG A 11 -39.32 18.26 5.26
C ARG A 11 -39.14 17.12 6.26
N GLU A 12 -39.84 15.99 6.09
CA GLU A 12 -39.61 14.80 6.92
C GLU A 12 -38.22 14.20 6.70
N ARG A 13 -37.73 14.15 5.45
CA ARG A 13 -36.36 13.70 5.13
C ARG A 13 -35.30 14.64 5.71
N ALA A 14 -35.51 15.95 5.64
CA ALA A 14 -34.64 16.93 6.26
C ALA A 14 -34.66 16.87 7.80
N GLN A 15 -35.82 16.56 8.40
CA GLN A 15 -35.94 16.36 9.85
C GLN A 15 -35.34 15.04 10.31
N ARG A 16 -35.42 13.95 9.52
CA ARG A 16 -34.66 12.71 9.76
C ARG A 16 -33.16 12.92 9.61
N ALA A 17 -32.72 13.71 8.63
CA ALA A 17 -31.31 14.08 8.45
C ALA A 17 -30.78 14.99 9.58
N LYS A 18 -31.63 15.83 10.19
CA LYS A 18 -31.28 16.63 11.38
C LYS A 18 -31.38 15.83 12.69
N LYS A 19 -32.26 14.81 12.78
CA LYS A 19 -32.37 13.88 13.93
C LYS A 19 -31.30 12.79 13.91
N ALA A 20 -30.74 12.47 12.76
CA ALA A 20 -29.44 11.81 12.67
C ALA A 20 -28.41 12.81 13.19
N GLY A 21 -28.21 12.82 14.51
CA GLY A 21 -27.14 13.57 15.17
C GLY A 21 -25.81 13.33 14.47
N LYS A 22 -24.84 14.25 14.66
CA LYS A 22 -23.44 14.13 14.21
C LYS A 22 -23.07 12.64 14.12
N PRO A 23 -22.67 12.12 12.94
CA PRO A 23 -22.47 10.70 12.77
C PRO A 23 -21.57 10.22 13.90
N ALA A 24 -22.11 9.35 14.75
CA ALA A 24 -21.29 8.61 15.68
C ALA A 24 -20.23 7.92 14.80
N GLY A 25 -18.96 8.24 15.03
CA GLY A 25 -17.86 7.69 14.24
C GLY A 25 -17.99 6.17 14.13
N LEU A 26 -17.59 5.61 12.99
CA LEU A 26 -17.64 4.15 12.77
C LEU A 26 -16.91 3.44 13.91
N THR A 27 -17.51 2.40 14.48
CA THR A 27 -16.84 1.62 15.53
C THR A 27 -15.62 0.90 14.95
N GLU A 28 -14.66 0.52 15.80
CA GLU A 28 -13.45 -0.19 15.35
C GLU A 28 -13.77 -1.48 14.59
N GLU A 29 -14.81 -2.20 15.02
CA GLU A 29 -15.32 -3.41 14.35
C GLU A 29 -15.86 -3.12 12.94
N GLN A 30 -16.58 -2.01 12.77
CA GLN A 30 -17.07 -1.57 11.47
C GLN A 30 -15.91 -1.18 10.55
N VAL A 31 -14.90 -0.47 11.07
CA VAL A 31 -13.71 -0.12 10.30
C VAL A 31 -12.92 -1.36 9.88
N LYS A 32 -12.79 -2.35 10.77
CA LYS A 32 -12.14 -3.64 10.49
C LYS A 32 -12.85 -4.42 9.39
N ALA A 33 -14.18 -4.36 9.32
CA ALA A 33 -14.96 -5.00 8.26
C ALA A 33 -14.79 -4.31 6.89
N ILE A 34 -14.52 -3.00 6.88
CA ILE A 34 -14.38 -2.21 5.64
C ILE A 34 -12.96 -2.30 5.07
N LEU A 35 -11.94 -2.36 5.94
CA LEU A 35 -10.54 -2.27 5.53
C LEU A 35 -9.91 -3.64 5.32
N THR A 36 -8.99 -3.72 4.34
CA THR A 36 -8.09 -4.87 4.23
C THR A 36 -7.22 -4.98 5.49
N PRO A 37 -6.75 -6.18 5.90
CA PRO A 37 -5.97 -6.36 7.13
C PRO A 37 -4.79 -5.37 7.25
N LYS A 38 -3.99 -5.24 6.18
CA LYS A 38 -2.87 -4.30 6.11
C LYS A 38 -3.28 -2.83 6.21
N SER A 39 -4.43 -2.47 5.63
CA SER A 39 -4.97 -1.12 5.74
C SER A 39 -5.47 -0.82 7.15
N PHE A 40 -6.02 -1.83 7.82
CA PHE A 40 -6.50 -1.74 9.21
C PHE A 40 -5.34 -1.57 10.19
N GLU A 41 -4.24 -2.32 10.04
CA GLU A 41 -3.02 -2.11 10.83
C GLU A 41 -2.47 -0.68 10.68
N SER A 42 -2.43 -0.19 9.44
CA SER A 42 -1.97 1.18 9.14
C SER A 42 -2.90 2.23 9.76
N TYR A 43 -4.21 1.94 9.79
CA TYR A 43 -5.22 2.78 10.44
C TYR A 43 -5.03 2.79 11.96
N GLN A 44 -4.93 1.63 12.62
CA GLN A 44 -4.73 1.56 14.07
C GLN A 44 -3.47 2.30 14.51
N GLN A 45 -2.39 2.17 13.72
CA GLN A 45 -1.15 2.85 14.02
C GLN A 45 -1.28 4.38 13.94
N VAL A 46 -1.92 4.93 12.90
CA VAL A 46 -2.06 6.39 12.78
C VAL A 46 -3.04 6.97 13.79
N VAL A 47 -4.08 6.21 14.14
CA VAL A 47 -5.06 6.55 15.17
C VAL A 47 -4.39 6.67 16.53
N LYS A 48 -3.54 5.71 16.89
CA LYS A 48 -2.72 5.81 18.10
C LYS A 48 -1.83 7.05 18.09
N GLN A 49 -1.11 7.27 16.99
CA GLN A 49 -0.24 8.44 16.85
C GLN A 49 -1.00 9.77 16.92
N TRP A 50 -2.23 9.81 16.41
CA TRP A 50 -3.09 10.99 16.50
C TRP A 50 -3.54 11.25 17.94
N HIS A 51 -3.89 10.20 18.67
CA HIS A 51 -4.26 10.30 20.08
C HIS A 51 -3.07 10.81 20.91
N ASP A 52 -1.89 10.22 20.77
CA ASP A 52 -0.66 10.66 21.45
C ASP A 52 -0.34 12.14 21.13
N PHE A 53 -0.62 12.59 19.91
CA PHE A 53 -0.47 13.99 19.50
C PHE A 53 -1.49 14.92 20.15
N ALA A 54 -2.77 14.51 20.18
CA ALA A 54 -3.85 15.30 20.74
C ALA A 54 -3.68 15.47 22.27
N GLU A 55 -3.29 14.40 22.96
CA GLU A 55 -2.98 14.42 24.40
C GLU A 55 -1.83 15.38 24.72
N GLN A 56 -0.78 15.41 23.88
CA GLN A 56 0.41 16.24 24.15
C GLN A 56 0.27 17.72 23.78
N LEU A 57 -0.54 18.05 22.76
CA LEU A 57 -0.50 19.39 22.13
C LEU A 57 -1.87 20.06 21.99
N LEU A 58 -2.98 19.34 22.16
CA LEU A 58 -4.32 19.92 22.00
C LEU A 58 -5.09 20.01 23.33
N ASP A 59 -4.51 19.56 24.45
CA ASP A 59 -5.17 19.49 25.78
C ASP A 59 -6.57 18.84 25.70
N ASP A 60 -6.73 17.86 24.81
CA ASP A 60 -7.99 17.15 24.60
C ASP A 60 -8.00 15.94 25.57
N ASP A 61 -8.48 16.13 26.80
CA ASP A 61 -8.63 15.12 27.87
C ASP A 61 -9.72 14.05 27.57
N ASP A 62 -10.21 13.98 26.34
CA ASP A 62 -11.24 13.02 25.94
C ASP A 62 -10.59 11.65 25.72
N ASP A 63 -10.50 10.87 26.81
CA ASP A 63 -9.94 9.51 26.94
C ASP A 63 -10.47 8.52 25.88
N ASP A 64 -11.59 8.85 25.22
CA ASP A 64 -12.27 8.02 24.22
C ASP A 64 -11.98 8.44 22.75
N CYS A 65 -11.23 9.52 22.52
CA CYS A 65 -10.95 10.06 21.19
C CYS A 65 -9.71 9.43 20.54
N ARG A 66 -9.87 8.20 20.03
CA ARG A 66 -8.84 7.56 19.17
C ARG A 66 -8.72 8.21 17.77
N VAL A 67 -9.69 9.01 17.35
CA VAL A 67 -9.81 9.56 15.99
C VAL A 67 -10.34 10.98 16.04
N PRO A 68 -9.95 11.90 15.12
CA PRO A 68 -10.55 13.24 15.08
C PRO A 68 -12.08 13.15 14.90
N LYS A 69 -12.83 13.47 15.96
CA LYS A 69 -14.31 13.57 15.94
C LYS A 69 -14.79 14.78 15.12
N THR A 70 -13.93 15.79 15.01
CA THR A 70 -14.14 17.01 14.22
C THR A 70 -13.20 17.01 13.02
N ILE A 71 -13.57 17.74 11.96
CA ILE A 71 -12.71 17.90 10.80
C ILE A 71 -11.49 18.74 11.23
N PRO A 72 -10.26 18.19 11.25
CA PRO A 72 -9.10 18.96 11.66
C PRO A 72 -8.79 20.02 10.60
N SER A 73 -8.33 21.18 11.07
CA SER A 73 -7.86 22.23 10.16
C SER A 73 -6.60 21.77 9.42
N ILE A 74 -6.29 22.40 8.28
CA ILE A 74 -5.04 22.13 7.56
C ILE A 74 -3.86 22.37 8.48
N GLU A 75 -3.88 23.45 9.26
CA GLU A 75 -2.81 23.81 10.17
C GLU A 75 -2.60 22.74 11.25
N THR A 76 -3.69 22.19 11.82
CA THR A 76 -3.62 21.07 12.76
C THR A 76 -2.95 19.85 12.12
N VAL A 77 -3.26 19.55 10.85
CA VAL A 77 -2.61 18.45 10.11
C VAL A 77 -1.13 18.75 9.89
N LYS A 78 -0.75 19.99 9.56
CA LYS A 78 0.66 20.39 9.41
C LYS A 78 1.44 20.24 10.72
N ILE A 79 0.86 20.68 11.83
CA ILE A 79 1.45 20.54 13.16
C ILE A 79 1.61 19.05 13.53
N PHE A 80 0.59 18.23 13.26
CA PHE A 80 0.69 16.78 13.44
C PHE A 80 1.83 16.14 12.63
N LEU A 81 1.98 16.50 11.36
CA LEU A 81 3.06 15.99 10.51
C LEU A 81 4.44 16.42 11.03
N THR A 82 4.55 17.66 11.49
CA THR A 82 5.80 18.19 12.08
C THR A 82 6.12 17.45 13.38
N TRP A 83 5.14 17.26 14.27
CA TRP A 83 5.28 16.46 15.48
C TRP A 83 5.74 15.04 15.17
N LEU A 84 5.16 14.37 14.16
CA LEU A 84 5.57 13.04 13.74
C LEU A 84 7.04 12.98 13.33
N VAL A 85 7.54 13.98 12.58
CA VAL A 85 8.96 14.02 12.18
C VAL A 85 9.87 14.21 13.39
N ARG A 86 9.45 15.02 14.36
CA ARG A 86 10.22 15.29 15.58
C ARG A 86 10.29 14.09 16.51
N THR A 87 9.16 13.40 16.73
CA THR A 87 9.04 12.32 17.72
C THR A 87 9.36 10.94 17.18
N SER A 88 9.28 10.73 15.86
CA SER A 88 9.51 9.41 15.26
C SER A 88 10.96 9.23 14.82
N ASN A 89 11.52 8.07 15.17
CA ASN A 89 12.84 7.65 14.69
C ASN A 89 12.72 6.90 13.36
N GLY A 90 13.60 7.23 12.42
CA GLY A 90 13.71 6.52 11.16
C GLY A 90 14.49 5.21 11.29
N TYR A 91 14.18 4.26 10.42
CA TYR A 91 14.94 3.01 10.30
C TYR A 91 16.21 3.18 9.43
N ILE A 92 16.14 4.05 8.41
CA ILE A 92 17.20 4.25 7.41
C ILE A 92 18.13 5.41 7.80
N ALA A 93 17.56 6.42 8.45
CA ALA A 93 18.24 7.60 8.94
C ALA A 93 17.65 7.93 10.33
N GLU A 94 18.26 8.87 11.04
CA GLU A 94 17.79 9.30 12.35
C GLU A 94 16.31 9.73 12.32
N LYS A 95 15.92 10.48 11.29
CA LYS A 95 14.53 10.91 11.07
C LYS A 95 13.78 9.99 10.11
N ILE A 96 12.46 9.96 10.26
CA ILE A 96 11.56 9.21 9.39
C ILE A 96 11.71 9.61 7.92
N ASN A 97 11.40 8.67 7.03
CA ASN A 97 11.43 8.90 5.61
C ASN A 97 10.13 9.57 5.11
N ILE A 98 10.23 10.44 4.10
CA ILE A 98 9.08 11.12 3.46
C ILE A 98 7.99 10.14 2.98
N THR A 99 8.36 8.97 2.46
CA THR A 99 7.42 7.91 2.08
C THR A 99 6.66 7.37 3.29
N THR A 100 7.32 7.19 4.44
CA THR A 100 6.66 6.81 5.68
C THR A 100 5.67 7.89 6.11
N LEU A 101 6.09 9.16 6.08
CA LEU A 101 5.23 10.28 6.42
C LEU A 101 4.00 10.37 5.48
N ARG A 102 4.18 10.21 4.16
CA ARG A 102 3.07 10.16 3.18
C ARG A 102 2.11 9.01 3.47
N ASN A 103 2.62 7.84 3.84
CA ASN A 103 1.80 6.70 4.21
C ASN A 103 0.98 6.99 5.49
N ARG A 104 1.57 7.65 6.49
CA ARG A 104 0.84 8.12 7.69
C ARG A 104 -0.24 9.12 7.34
N LEU A 105 0.09 10.14 6.54
CA LEU A 105 -0.90 11.12 6.07
C LEU A 105 -2.07 10.45 5.34
N ASN A 106 -1.80 9.51 4.44
CA ASN A 106 -2.84 8.79 3.72
C ASN A 106 -3.71 7.94 4.64
N ALA A 107 -3.13 7.33 5.68
CA ALA A 107 -3.88 6.62 6.70
C ALA A 107 -4.76 7.59 7.52
N LEU A 108 -4.22 8.75 7.91
CA LEU A 108 -4.97 9.78 8.64
C LEU A 108 -6.14 10.32 7.82
N LYS A 109 -5.90 10.71 6.56
CA LYS A 109 -6.96 11.17 5.64
C LYS A 109 -8.06 10.13 5.49
N ARG A 110 -7.69 8.84 5.47
CA ARG A 110 -8.66 7.74 5.45
C ARG A 110 -9.46 7.66 6.73
N ALA A 111 -8.83 7.78 7.89
CA ALA A 111 -9.50 7.82 9.18
C ALA A 111 -10.50 9.00 9.24
N ILE A 112 -10.05 10.22 8.89
CA ILE A 112 -10.92 11.40 8.81
C ILE A 112 -12.10 11.14 7.88
N LYS A 113 -11.86 10.61 6.68
CA LYS A 113 -12.94 10.29 5.73
C LYS A 113 -13.94 9.29 6.31
N LEU A 114 -13.47 8.23 6.98
CA LEU A 114 -14.35 7.21 7.56
C LEU A 114 -15.26 7.79 8.66
N HIS A 115 -14.74 8.70 9.49
CA HIS A 115 -15.46 9.20 10.67
C HIS A 115 -16.24 10.50 10.44
N THR A 116 -15.79 11.34 9.51
CA THR A 116 -16.38 12.67 9.26
C THR A 116 -16.98 12.80 7.86
N ASN A 117 -16.78 11.82 6.99
CA ASN A 117 -17.08 11.88 5.56
C ASN A 117 -16.38 13.04 4.81
N TYR A 118 -15.37 13.66 5.43
CA TYR A 118 -14.63 14.76 4.83
C TYR A 118 -13.50 14.27 3.92
N GLN A 119 -13.29 14.98 2.81
CA GLN A 119 -12.17 14.78 1.91
C GLN A 119 -11.47 16.13 1.68
N PHE A 120 -10.15 16.14 1.86
CA PHE A 120 -9.33 17.32 1.59
C PHE A 120 -9.39 17.69 0.09
N THR A 121 -9.56 18.99 -0.18
CA THR A 121 -9.59 19.52 -1.55
C THR A 121 -8.21 19.45 -2.21
N LYS A 122 -8.16 19.61 -3.53
CA LYS A 122 -6.90 19.60 -4.29
C LYS A 122 -5.89 20.63 -3.76
N SER A 123 -6.34 21.85 -3.52
CA SER A 123 -5.51 22.94 -2.99
C SER A 123 -4.94 22.61 -1.60
N GLN A 124 -5.74 22.03 -0.70
CA GLN A 124 -5.26 21.61 0.62
C GLN A 124 -4.21 20.48 0.52
N ASN A 125 -4.41 19.56 -0.42
CA ASN A 125 -3.45 18.48 -0.66
C ASN A 125 -2.13 19.02 -1.23
N GLU A 126 -2.18 20.00 -2.12
CA GLU A 126 -0.99 20.68 -2.66
C GLU A 126 -0.22 21.42 -1.57
N GLU A 127 -0.93 22.09 -0.66
CA GLU A 127 -0.33 22.78 0.48
C GLU A 127 0.38 21.82 1.45
N ILE A 128 -0.26 20.71 1.81
CA ILE A 128 0.36 19.69 2.67
C ILE A 128 1.56 19.05 1.97
N GLU A 129 1.48 18.80 0.66
CA GLU A 129 2.59 18.23 -0.10
C GLU A 129 3.76 19.22 -0.22
N HIS A 130 3.48 20.53 -0.31
CA HIS A 130 4.50 21.57 -0.28
C HIS A 130 5.28 21.55 1.04
N LEU A 131 4.58 21.55 2.17
CA LEU A 131 5.18 21.42 3.51
C LEU A 131 6.10 20.19 3.57
N MET A 132 5.62 19.02 3.14
CA MET A 132 6.38 17.77 3.22
C MET A 132 7.60 17.73 2.30
N SER A 133 7.50 18.29 1.10
CA SER A 133 8.54 18.21 0.07
C SER A 133 9.52 19.39 0.08
N LYS A 134 9.28 20.42 0.91
CA LYS A 134 10.13 21.62 1.00
C LYS A 134 10.50 21.92 2.44
N GLU A 135 9.53 22.30 3.25
CA GLU A 135 9.74 22.81 4.60
C GLU A 135 10.29 21.73 5.54
N LEU A 136 9.60 20.58 5.69
CA LEU A 136 10.01 19.52 6.63
C LEU A 136 11.35 18.86 6.29
N ILE A 137 11.77 18.89 5.02
CA ILE A 137 13.10 18.40 4.63
C ILE A 137 14.19 19.35 5.12
N VAL A 138 13.97 20.66 4.99
CA VAL A 138 14.96 21.69 5.32
C VAL A 138 14.99 21.96 6.83
N GLU A 139 13.83 22.09 7.46
CA GLU A 139 13.68 22.54 8.84
C GLU A 139 13.80 21.40 9.85
N GLU A 140 13.23 20.23 9.55
CA GLU A 140 13.14 19.10 10.47
C GLU A 140 14.06 17.92 10.11
N GLY A 141 14.81 18.04 9.00
CA GLY A 141 15.72 17.01 8.53
C GLY A 141 15.03 15.72 8.06
N LEU A 142 13.80 15.81 7.54
CA LEU A 142 13.05 14.67 7.01
C LEU A 142 13.88 13.90 5.98
N SER A 143 13.99 12.58 6.16
CA SER A 143 14.83 11.75 5.31
C SER A 143 14.18 11.50 3.94
N THR A 144 14.93 11.76 2.88
CA THR A 144 14.57 11.38 1.49
C THR A 144 15.33 10.14 1.01
N ARG A 145 16.17 9.55 1.87
CA ARG A 145 17.02 8.41 1.51
C ARG A 145 16.17 7.18 1.22
N ALA A 146 16.27 6.67 -0.01
CA ALA A 146 15.71 5.38 -0.35
C ALA A 146 16.49 4.27 0.38
N HIS A 147 15.76 3.22 0.79
CA HIS A 147 16.40 2.01 1.31
C HIS A 147 17.16 1.34 0.16
N GLU A 148 18.47 1.15 0.32
CA GLU A 148 19.25 0.36 -0.62
C GLU A 148 18.81 -1.10 -0.51
N LYS A 149 18.14 -1.61 -1.54
CA LYS A 149 17.71 -3.01 -1.55
C LYS A 149 18.91 -3.84 -2.00
N PRO A 150 19.44 -4.76 -1.18
CA PRO A 150 20.48 -5.65 -1.64
C PRO A 150 19.91 -6.49 -2.77
N VAL A 151 20.50 -6.36 -3.96
CA VAL A 151 20.12 -7.18 -5.12
C VAL A 151 21.08 -8.35 -5.18
N ALA A 152 20.52 -9.57 -5.27
CA ALA A 152 21.32 -10.76 -5.43
C ALA A 152 22.18 -10.66 -6.71
N SER A 153 23.49 -10.75 -6.56
CA SER A 153 24.39 -10.74 -7.71
C SER A 153 24.25 -12.03 -8.52
N LYS A 154 24.72 -12.00 -9.77
CA LYS A 154 24.81 -13.20 -10.62
C LYS A 154 25.50 -14.37 -9.92
N GLN A 155 26.54 -14.07 -9.14
CA GLN A 155 27.31 -15.09 -8.43
C GLN A 155 26.47 -15.73 -7.33
N VAL A 156 25.75 -14.93 -6.53
CA VAL A 156 24.82 -15.43 -5.50
C VAL A 156 23.76 -16.36 -6.10
N ILE A 157 23.14 -15.97 -7.22
CA ILE A 157 22.14 -16.82 -7.88
C ILE A 157 22.75 -18.13 -8.37
N ARG A 158 23.96 -18.10 -8.95
CA ARG A 158 24.66 -19.31 -9.38
C ARG A 158 24.95 -20.23 -8.19
N ASP A 159 25.35 -19.68 -7.05
CA ASP A 159 25.68 -20.46 -5.86
C ASP A 159 24.41 -21.07 -5.22
N ILE A 160 23.30 -20.33 -5.20
CA ILE A 160 21.99 -20.86 -4.76
C ILE A 160 21.55 -22.02 -5.66
N ILE A 161 21.66 -21.87 -6.99
CA ILE A 161 21.30 -22.94 -7.93
C ILE A 161 22.21 -24.15 -7.71
N LYS A 162 23.53 -23.96 -7.57
CA LYS A 162 24.46 -25.07 -7.29
C LYS A 162 24.13 -25.77 -5.98
N PHE A 163 23.86 -25.03 -4.91
CA PHE A 163 23.45 -25.56 -3.62
C PHE A 163 22.21 -26.45 -3.78
N ALA A 164 21.17 -25.94 -4.46
CA ALA A 164 19.92 -26.67 -4.69
C ALA A 164 20.14 -28.03 -5.42
N TRP A 165 21.18 -28.16 -6.24
CA TRP A 165 21.48 -29.39 -6.97
C TRP A 165 22.50 -30.32 -6.29
N LEU A 166 23.50 -29.76 -5.61
CA LEU A 166 24.69 -30.50 -5.15
C LEU A 166 24.75 -30.70 -3.65
N SER A 167 24.08 -29.85 -2.87
CA SER A 167 24.27 -29.76 -1.42
C SER A 167 22.96 -29.57 -0.67
N ASP A 168 21.84 -29.85 -1.33
CA ASP A 168 20.52 -29.61 -0.76
C ASP A 168 20.14 -30.74 0.20
N GLU A 169 20.24 -30.43 1.49
CA GLU A 169 19.93 -31.31 2.62
C GLU A 169 18.42 -31.36 2.95
N TYR A 170 17.60 -30.55 2.28
CA TYR A 170 16.18 -30.46 2.56
C TYR A 170 15.37 -31.60 1.91
N ASN A 171 14.51 -32.23 2.71
CA ASN A 171 13.54 -33.20 2.24
C ASN A 171 12.26 -32.49 1.78
N TYR A 172 12.02 -32.45 0.46
CA TYR A 172 10.76 -31.94 -0.08
C TYR A 172 9.65 -32.98 0.01
N GLN A 173 8.43 -32.52 0.24
CA GLN A 173 7.23 -33.37 0.15
C GLN A 173 7.09 -34.04 -1.24
N HIS A 174 7.55 -33.37 -2.30
CA HIS A 174 7.55 -33.91 -3.66
C HIS A 174 8.85 -33.52 -4.40
N PRO A 175 9.52 -34.45 -5.11
CA PRO A 175 10.79 -34.19 -5.81
C PRO A 175 10.75 -33.01 -6.80
N ARG A 176 9.58 -32.78 -7.43
CA ARG A 176 9.34 -31.65 -8.34
C ARG A 176 9.55 -30.26 -7.72
N THR A 177 9.39 -30.12 -6.40
CA THR A 177 9.43 -28.82 -5.73
C THR A 177 10.79 -28.15 -5.93
N ARG A 178 11.89 -28.91 -5.81
CA ARG A 178 13.25 -28.42 -6.10
C ARG A 178 13.36 -27.81 -7.50
N ILE A 179 12.89 -28.54 -8.51
CA ILE A 179 12.94 -28.13 -9.92
C ILE A 179 12.13 -26.84 -10.11
N GLN A 180 10.93 -26.77 -9.53
CA GLN A 180 10.06 -25.59 -9.64
C GLN A 180 10.67 -24.36 -8.98
N VAL A 181 11.28 -24.51 -7.79
CA VAL A 181 11.97 -23.42 -7.09
C VAL A 181 13.18 -22.93 -7.89
N VAL A 182 14.02 -23.84 -8.37
CA VAL A 182 15.19 -23.47 -9.20
C VAL A 182 14.76 -22.79 -10.48
N PHE A 183 13.72 -23.31 -11.14
CA PHE A 183 13.18 -22.69 -12.34
C PHE A 183 12.65 -21.27 -12.04
N ALA A 184 11.88 -21.08 -10.97
CA ALA A 184 11.40 -19.77 -10.55
C ALA A 184 12.54 -18.78 -10.27
N LEU A 185 13.63 -19.21 -9.61
CA LEU A 185 14.82 -18.38 -9.39
C LEU A 185 15.47 -17.91 -10.70
N ILE A 186 15.55 -18.80 -11.69
CA ILE A 186 16.04 -18.45 -13.03
C ILE A 186 15.12 -17.40 -13.66
N LEU A 187 13.80 -17.55 -13.55
CA LEU A 187 12.85 -16.56 -14.06
C LEU A 187 12.97 -15.21 -13.36
N PHE A 188 13.10 -15.18 -12.04
CA PHE A 188 13.31 -13.94 -11.29
C PHE A 188 14.59 -13.23 -11.72
N TYR A 189 15.68 -13.98 -11.92
CA TYR A 189 16.96 -13.40 -12.33
C TYR A 189 16.94 -12.84 -13.76
N PHE A 190 16.40 -13.57 -14.73
CA PHE A 190 16.43 -13.15 -16.14
C PHE A 190 15.32 -12.18 -16.53
N LEU A 191 14.14 -12.29 -15.93
CA LEU A 191 12.95 -11.52 -16.32
C LEU A 191 12.52 -10.48 -15.29
N GLY A 192 13.14 -10.45 -14.09
CA GLY A 192 12.79 -9.53 -13.03
C GLY A 192 11.34 -9.68 -12.54
N LEU A 193 10.80 -10.90 -12.61
CA LEU A 193 9.42 -11.18 -12.19
C LEU A 193 9.27 -11.04 -10.68
N ARG A 194 8.07 -10.66 -10.25
CA ARG A 194 7.69 -10.73 -8.84
C ARG A 194 7.12 -12.13 -8.55
N PRO A 195 7.20 -12.63 -7.31
CA PRO A 195 6.55 -13.89 -6.95
C PRO A 195 5.08 -13.94 -7.36
N GLY A 196 4.34 -12.83 -7.18
CA GLY A 196 2.95 -12.70 -7.61
C GLY A 196 2.69 -12.75 -9.12
N ASP A 197 3.73 -12.64 -9.95
CA ASP A 197 3.60 -12.82 -11.41
C ASP A 197 3.71 -14.31 -11.81
N ILE A 198 4.27 -15.16 -10.92
CA ILE A 198 4.43 -16.60 -11.15
C ILE A 198 3.33 -17.37 -10.42
N THR A 199 3.08 -17.03 -9.15
CA THR A 199 2.12 -17.70 -8.28
C THR A 199 1.05 -16.71 -7.84
N VAL A 200 -0.21 -17.10 -7.91
CA VAL A 200 -1.33 -16.36 -7.33
C VAL A 200 -1.83 -17.14 -6.12
N GLU A 201 -2.17 -16.45 -5.03
CA GLU A 201 -2.81 -17.07 -3.87
C GLU A 201 -4.23 -17.51 -4.26
N GLY A 202 -4.51 -18.82 -4.24
CA GLY A 202 -5.82 -19.39 -4.58
C GLY A 202 -5.74 -20.51 -5.61
N LEU A 203 -6.91 -21.07 -5.97
CA LEU A 203 -7.07 -22.10 -7.03
C LEU A 203 -7.31 -21.46 -8.41
N GLU A 204 -7.16 -20.15 -8.52
CA GLU A 204 -7.45 -19.42 -9.75
C GLU A 204 -6.25 -19.54 -10.70
N ASN A 205 -6.52 -19.93 -11.96
CA ASN A 205 -5.53 -20.17 -13.02
C ASN A 205 -4.90 -18.86 -13.56
N GLU A 206 -4.63 -17.92 -12.67
CA GLU A 206 -4.15 -16.57 -12.98
C GLU A 206 -2.62 -16.44 -12.95
N GLY A 207 -1.91 -17.44 -12.42
CA GLY A 207 -0.44 -17.49 -12.41
C GLY A 207 0.17 -17.96 -13.73
N LEU A 208 1.49 -18.18 -13.72
CA LEU A 208 2.21 -18.74 -14.86
C LEU A 208 1.86 -20.23 -15.01
N LEU A 209 1.33 -20.61 -16.18
CA LEU A 209 0.93 -21.98 -16.48
C LEU A 209 1.92 -22.66 -17.45
N TYR A 210 1.89 -23.99 -17.53
CA TYR A 210 2.73 -24.72 -18.47
C TYR A 210 2.51 -24.29 -19.94
N GLN A 211 1.27 -23.97 -20.32
CA GLN A 211 0.94 -23.48 -21.66
C GLN A 211 1.61 -22.14 -22.01
N ASP A 212 2.04 -21.38 -21.00
CA ASP A 212 2.69 -20.08 -21.18
C ASP A 212 4.18 -20.23 -21.51
N ILE A 213 4.71 -21.46 -21.47
CA ILE A 213 6.12 -21.76 -21.65
C ILE A 213 6.27 -22.54 -22.96
N SER A 214 7.08 -22.03 -23.87
CA SER A 214 7.38 -22.67 -25.15
C SER A 214 8.88 -22.76 -25.35
N LEU A 215 9.36 -23.93 -25.77
CA LEU A 215 10.77 -24.18 -26.09
C LEU A 215 10.90 -24.36 -27.60
N PHE A 216 11.76 -23.58 -28.24
CA PHE A 216 12.06 -23.74 -29.66
C PHE A 216 13.56 -23.66 -29.91
N ARG A 217 13.99 -24.28 -31.01
CA ARG A 217 15.36 -24.14 -31.50
C ARG A 217 15.44 -22.89 -32.36
N GLN A 218 16.34 -21.98 -32.03
CA GLN A 218 16.63 -20.78 -32.81
C GLN A 218 18.00 -20.92 -33.45
N ARG A 219 18.07 -20.59 -34.74
CA ARG A 219 19.30 -20.50 -35.51
C ARG A 219 19.32 -19.15 -36.21
N THR A 220 20.06 -18.21 -35.64
CA THR A 220 20.39 -16.92 -36.22
C THR A 220 21.90 -16.83 -36.41
N ASP A 221 22.36 -15.78 -37.08
CA ASP A 221 23.81 -15.55 -37.24
C ASP A 221 24.50 -15.35 -35.88
N ASP A 222 23.79 -14.75 -34.91
CA ASP A 222 24.30 -14.47 -33.56
C ASP A 222 24.05 -15.57 -32.50
N TYR A 223 23.16 -16.53 -32.77
CA TYR A 223 22.80 -17.55 -31.78
C TYR A 223 22.33 -18.85 -32.42
N GLN A 224 22.91 -19.97 -31.98
CA GLN A 224 22.43 -21.30 -32.30
C GLN A 224 22.17 -22.08 -31.01
N GLY A 225 20.90 -22.32 -30.70
CA GLY A 225 20.55 -23.03 -29.47
C GLY A 225 19.05 -23.14 -29.23
N LEU A 226 18.71 -23.55 -28.01
CA LEU A 226 17.33 -23.58 -27.53
C LEU A 226 16.98 -22.22 -26.93
N VAL A 227 15.74 -21.78 -27.16
CA VAL A 227 15.19 -20.55 -26.62
C VAL A 227 13.91 -20.90 -25.90
N LEU A 228 13.84 -20.49 -24.64
CA LEU A 228 12.66 -20.59 -23.82
C LEU A 228 11.89 -19.27 -23.91
N ARG A 229 10.68 -19.31 -24.45
CA ARG A 229 9.76 -18.17 -24.48
C ARG A 229 8.71 -18.35 -23.41
N ILE A 230 8.46 -17.27 -22.68
CA ILE A 230 7.53 -17.23 -21.55
C ILE A 230 6.53 -16.11 -21.80
N ARG A 231 5.25 -16.45 -21.84
CA ARG A 231 4.15 -15.51 -22.04
C ARG A 231 3.58 -15.09 -20.69
N LEU A 232 3.69 -13.80 -20.36
CA LEU A 232 3.21 -13.27 -19.08
C LEU A 232 1.82 -12.66 -19.26
N ARG A 233 0.77 -13.46 -19.05
CA ARG A 233 -0.63 -13.05 -19.28
C ARG A 233 -1.15 -12.00 -18.29
N ASN A 234 -0.82 -12.14 -17.00
CA ASN A 234 -1.50 -11.40 -15.93
C ASN A 234 -0.55 -10.48 -15.13
N ARG A 235 0.26 -9.68 -15.81
CA ARG A 235 1.16 -8.73 -15.10
C ARG A 235 0.34 -7.70 -14.32
N LYS A 236 0.74 -7.45 -13.08
CA LYS A 236 0.12 -6.43 -12.22
C LYS A 236 0.08 -5.07 -12.93
N GLY A 237 -1.12 -4.51 -13.11
CA GLY A 237 -1.34 -3.23 -13.80
C GLY A 237 -1.58 -3.32 -15.31
N LYS A 238 -1.59 -4.53 -15.88
CA LYS A 238 -1.89 -4.79 -17.31
C LYS A 238 -2.99 -5.86 -17.50
N ARG A 239 -3.82 -6.09 -16.48
CA ARG A 239 -4.96 -7.00 -16.59
C ARG A 239 -5.99 -6.40 -17.57
N ASP A 240 -6.61 -7.23 -18.39
CA ASP A 240 -7.67 -6.89 -19.36
C ASP A 240 -7.26 -6.05 -20.59
N ASN A 241 -5.98 -6.08 -20.97
CA ASN A 241 -5.51 -5.40 -22.18
C ASN A 241 -5.38 -6.39 -23.36
N GLU A 242 -6.39 -6.44 -24.24
CA GLU A 242 -6.41 -7.33 -25.43
C GLU A 242 -5.27 -7.06 -26.43
N ALA A 243 -4.59 -5.91 -26.33
CA ALA A 243 -3.49 -5.53 -27.21
C ALA A 243 -2.14 -6.19 -26.88
N ASP A 244 -2.00 -6.79 -25.69
CA ASP A 244 -0.75 -7.42 -25.22
C ASP A 244 -0.80 -8.96 -25.26
N THR A 245 -1.88 -9.54 -25.82
CA THR A 245 -2.00 -11.00 -26.02
C THR A 245 -1.20 -11.49 -27.21
#